data_AF-A0A3E1YAK1-F1
#
_entry.id   AF-A0A3E1YAK1-F1
#
_cell.length_a   1.000
_cell.length_b   1.000
_cell.length_c   1.000
_cell.angle_alpha   90.00
_cell.angle_beta   90.00
_cell.angle_gamma   90.00
#
_symmetry.space_group_name_H-M   'P 1'
#
loop_
_entity.id
_entity.type
_entity.pdbx_description
1 polymer ?
#
loop_
_entity_poly.entity_id
_entity_poly.type
_entity_poly.pdbx_seq_one_letter_code
_entity_poly.pdbx_strand_id
1 'polypeptide(L)'
;MCGIYDLTEKDLQPLTYTPAFLDKIKGMRFFDPHVHMTARTTDDYQAMADAGIVAIIEPAFWLGQPRTGVDSFRDYFSSLLGWERFRSSQFGIKHYCTIGLNSKEANNEKLAEAVMEILPQFIYKEGVVGVGEIGFDDQTALEEKYYRAQLELAKEAGLPVQIHTPHRDKKKGTQRSMDIALEHGLEPHMIIVDHNNEETVKEVLDRGFWAAFTIYPFTKMGNERMVEVVKQYGSERIMVNSAADWGISDPLAVPKTAALMHESGIDLNDIHLVTYANAVKAFAQSGQIDEADFDLAKNIDQSEKFNGSSILRGGQQPRIDKNTTIIR
;
A
#
# COMPACT_ATOMS: atom_id res chain seq x y z
N MET A 1 -20.40 45.33 -22.22
CA MET A 1 -21.12 44.10 -22.57
C MET A 1 -20.28 42.93 -22.06
N CYS A 2 -20.56 42.42 -20.87
CA CYS A 2 -20.00 41.12 -20.47
C CYS A 2 -20.82 40.06 -21.20
N GLY A 3 -20.17 39.32 -22.11
CA GLY A 3 -20.80 38.18 -22.76
C GLY A 3 -21.10 37.12 -21.71
N ILE A 4 -22.38 36.82 -21.52
CA ILE A 4 -22.81 35.65 -20.77
C ILE A 4 -22.43 34.46 -21.66
N TYR A 5 -21.40 33.71 -21.27
CA TYR A 5 -21.15 32.42 -21.88
C TYR A 5 -22.22 31.46 -21.32
N ASP A 6 -23.17 31.09 -22.16
CA ASP A 6 -24.12 30.02 -21.85
C ASP A 6 -23.35 28.70 -21.79
N LEU A 7 -22.98 28.29 -20.58
CA LEU A 7 -22.47 26.94 -20.32
C LEU A 7 -23.60 25.94 -20.62
N THR A 8 -23.41 25.11 -21.64
CA THR A 8 -24.37 24.06 -21.98
C THR A 8 -24.09 22.79 -21.17
N GLU A 9 -25.07 21.91 -20.99
CA GLU A 9 -24.86 20.58 -20.36
C GLU A 9 -23.76 19.75 -21.04
N LYS A 10 -23.47 20.04 -22.32
CA LYS A 10 -22.39 19.42 -23.08
C LYS A 10 -21.01 19.93 -22.63
N ASP A 11 -20.91 21.19 -22.21
CA ASP A 11 -19.69 21.81 -21.66
C ASP A 11 -19.43 21.40 -20.19
N LEU A 12 -20.45 20.82 -19.55
CA LEU A 12 -20.40 20.27 -18.20
C LEU A 12 -20.15 18.75 -18.18
N GLN A 13 -20.03 18.11 -19.34
CA GLN A 13 -19.61 16.71 -19.40
C GLN A 13 -18.14 16.63 -18.98
N PRO A 14 -17.78 15.73 -18.04
CA PRO A 14 -16.39 15.44 -17.76
C PRO A 14 -15.68 15.12 -19.08
N LEU A 15 -14.58 15.82 -19.37
CA LEU A 15 -13.70 15.43 -20.46
C LEU A 15 -13.20 14.01 -20.15
N THR A 16 -13.79 13.01 -20.80
CA THR A 16 -13.37 11.61 -20.68
C THR A 16 -12.09 11.41 -21.50
N TYR A 17 -11.02 12.05 -21.08
CA TYR A 17 -9.69 11.75 -21.57
C TYR A 17 -9.25 10.44 -20.93
N THR A 18 -9.30 9.34 -21.68
CA THR A 18 -8.63 8.11 -21.29
C THR A 18 -7.13 8.37 -21.41
N PRO A 19 -6.35 8.37 -20.32
CA PRO A 19 -4.92 8.65 -20.41
C PRO A 19 -4.21 7.62 -21.31
N ALA A 20 -3.32 8.09 -22.19
CA ALA A 20 -2.63 7.24 -23.16
C ALA A 20 -1.87 6.04 -22.53
N PHE A 21 -1.46 6.15 -21.26
CA PHE A 21 -0.78 5.05 -20.56
C PHE A 21 -1.69 3.84 -20.30
N LEU A 22 -3.02 4.03 -20.21
CA LEU A 22 -3.97 2.94 -19.96
C LEU A 22 -3.97 1.90 -21.09
N ASP A 23 -3.78 2.34 -22.34
CA ASP A 23 -3.69 1.42 -23.49
C ASP A 23 -2.48 0.49 -23.39
N LYS A 24 -1.38 0.95 -22.78
CA LYS A 24 -0.15 0.17 -22.62
C LYS A 24 -0.28 -0.94 -21.57
N ILE A 25 -1.14 -0.74 -20.59
CA ILE A 25 -1.33 -1.66 -19.47
C ILE A 25 -2.65 -2.43 -19.55
N LYS A 26 -3.35 -2.34 -20.69
CA LYS A 26 -4.65 -2.96 -20.86
C LYS A 26 -4.59 -4.46 -20.59
N GLY A 27 -5.42 -4.92 -19.66
CA GLY A 27 -5.52 -6.34 -19.28
C GLY A 27 -4.46 -6.79 -18.26
N MET A 28 -3.53 -5.91 -17.87
CA MET A 28 -2.63 -6.18 -16.75
C MET A 28 -3.39 -6.07 -15.41
N ARG A 29 -2.87 -6.74 -14.40
CA ARG A 29 -3.37 -6.68 -13.01
C ARG A 29 -2.26 -6.17 -12.11
N PHE A 30 -2.62 -5.30 -11.17
CA PHE A 30 -1.69 -4.66 -10.26
C PHE A 30 -2.07 -4.92 -8.80
N PHE A 31 -1.03 -5.02 -7.97
CA PHE A 31 -1.14 -5.05 -6.52
C PHE A 31 -0.32 -3.86 -6.01
N ASP A 32 -0.93 -2.94 -5.27
CA ASP A 32 -0.18 -1.87 -4.59
C ASP A 32 0.11 -2.25 -3.13
N PRO A 33 1.34 -2.70 -2.79
CA PRO A 33 1.64 -3.23 -1.45
C PRO A 33 1.85 -2.14 -0.40
N HIS A 34 1.70 -0.86 -0.75
CA HIS A 34 1.76 0.24 0.20
C HIS A 34 0.98 1.44 -0.34
N VAL A 35 -0.20 1.70 0.22
CA VAL A 35 -0.98 2.91 -0.06
C VAL A 35 -1.85 3.28 1.14
N HIS A 36 -1.96 4.56 1.48
CA HIS A 36 -2.69 5.01 2.67
C HIS A 36 -4.09 5.51 2.33
N MET A 37 -5.01 4.59 2.03
CA MET A 37 -6.34 4.95 1.52
C MET A 37 -7.19 5.74 2.51
N THR A 38 -6.96 5.64 3.81
CA THR A 38 -7.58 6.52 4.82
C THR A 38 -7.40 8.02 4.48
N ALA A 39 -6.32 8.38 3.77
CA ALA A 39 -6.04 9.74 3.32
C ALA A 39 -6.63 10.09 1.95
N ARG A 40 -7.27 9.15 1.27
CA ARG A 40 -7.65 9.20 -0.15
C ARG A 40 -9.16 9.14 -0.38
N THR A 41 -9.61 9.65 -1.52
CA THR A 41 -11.04 9.73 -1.83
C THR A 41 -11.56 8.47 -2.51
N THR A 42 -12.87 8.37 -2.69
CA THR A 42 -13.49 7.32 -3.51
C THR A 42 -13.12 7.44 -4.99
N ASP A 43 -12.80 8.63 -5.47
CA ASP A 43 -12.38 8.86 -6.85
C ASP A 43 -11.04 8.16 -7.13
N ASP A 44 -10.15 8.15 -6.14
CA ASP A 44 -8.88 7.41 -6.23
C ASP A 44 -9.15 5.90 -6.31
N TYR A 45 -10.05 5.33 -5.51
CA TYR A 45 -10.42 3.92 -5.63
C TYR A 45 -10.97 3.57 -7.02
N GLN A 46 -11.85 4.41 -7.56
CA GLN A 46 -12.39 4.22 -8.91
C GLN A 46 -11.28 4.27 -9.97
N ALA A 47 -10.40 5.27 -9.90
CA ALA A 47 -9.27 5.39 -10.82
C ALA A 47 -8.29 4.21 -10.72
N MET A 48 -8.02 3.73 -9.50
CA MET A 48 -7.18 2.55 -9.26
C MET A 48 -7.79 1.29 -9.89
N ALA A 49 -9.10 1.08 -9.70
CA ALA A 49 -9.81 -0.06 -10.28
C ALA A 49 -9.80 0.00 -11.82
N ASP A 50 -10.05 1.17 -12.40
CA ASP A 50 -10.03 1.38 -13.85
C ASP A 50 -8.63 1.18 -14.45
N ALA A 51 -7.56 1.44 -13.67
CA ALA A 51 -6.18 1.18 -14.06
C ALA A 51 -5.73 -0.28 -13.84
N GLY A 52 -6.60 -1.15 -13.30
CA GLY A 52 -6.33 -2.58 -13.13
C GLY A 52 -5.72 -2.97 -11.77
N ILE A 53 -5.74 -2.09 -10.77
CA ILE A 53 -5.38 -2.47 -9.40
C ILE A 53 -6.51 -3.34 -8.83
N VAL A 54 -6.16 -4.55 -8.40
CA VAL A 54 -7.13 -5.54 -7.88
C VAL A 54 -7.02 -5.75 -6.38
N ALA A 55 -5.87 -5.41 -5.80
CA ALA A 55 -5.62 -5.55 -4.37
C ALA A 55 -4.62 -4.49 -3.90
N ILE A 56 -4.75 -4.11 -2.63
CA ILE A 56 -3.86 -3.18 -1.97
C ILE A 56 -3.51 -3.66 -0.56
N ILE A 57 -2.37 -3.20 -0.06
CA ILE A 57 -2.04 -3.23 1.36
C ILE A 57 -1.95 -1.78 1.85
N GLU A 58 -2.67 -1.48 2.93
CA GLU A 58 -2.60 -0.22 3.65
C GLU A 58 -1.85 -0.39 4.97
N PRO A 59 -0.57 0.02 5.05
CA PRO A 59 0.15 0.01 6.31
C PRO A 59 -0.41 1.03 7.29
N ALA A 60 -0.40 0.69 8.58
CA ALA A 60 -0.71 1.64 9.63
C ALA A 60 0.18 2.89 9.52
N PHE A 61 -0.47 4.05 9.42
CA PHE A 61 0.17 5.30 9.05
C PHE A 61 -0.17 6.46 9.98
N TRP A 62 0.51 7.58 9.78
CA TRP A 62 0.25 8.85 10.46
C TRP A 62 -1.11 9.44 10.06
N LEU A 63 -1.88 9.87 11.06
CA LEU A 63 -3.26 10.35 10.89
C LEU A 63 -3.41 11.72 10.20
N GLY A 64 -2.30 12.38 9.82
CA GLY A 64 -2.34 13.79 9.40
C GLY A 64 -2.27 14.78 10.58
N GLN A 65 -2.32 14.27 11.81
CA GLN A 65 -2.14 15.04 13.05
C GLN A 65 -1.56 14.14 14.16
N PRO A 66 -0.77 14.67 15.11
CA PRO A 66 -0.24 13.88 16.23
C PRO A 66 -1.37 13.26 17.08
N ARG A 67 -1.42 11.93 17.17
CA ARG A 67 -2.41 11.25 18.04
C ARG A 67 -2.16 11.63 19.49
N THR A 68 -3.23 11.95 20.21
CA THR A 68 -3.17 12.42 21.61
C THR A 68 -3.48 11.31 22.62
N GLY A 69 -3.93 10.14 22.16
CA GLY A 69 -4.23 8.99 23.01
C GLY A 69 -4.39 7.69 22.22
N VAL A 70 -4.37 6.58 22.96
CA VAL A 70 -4.46 5.21 22.41
C VAL A 70 -5.80 4.94 21.72
N ASP A 71 -6.89 5.62 22.14
CA ASP A 71 -8.21 5.44 21.54
C ASP A 71 -8.21 5.81 20.05
N SER A 72 -7.43 6.84 19.65
CA SER A 72 -7.26 7.19 18.23
C SER A 72 -6.57 6.09 17.43
N PHE A 73 -5.70 5.29 18.03
CA PHE A 73 -5.14 4.09 17.38
C PHE A 73 -6.18 2.98 17.30
N ARG A 74 -6.94 2.75 18.37
CA ARG A 74 -7.97 1.71 18.39
C ARG A 74 -9.02 1.93 17.30
N ASP A 75 -9.50 3.16 17.17
CA ASP A 75 -10.48 3.52 16.15
C ASP A 75 -9.89 3.47 14.74
N TYR A 76 -8.63 3.92 14.57
CA TYR A 76 -7.94 3.85 13.30
C TYR A 76 -7.70 2.40 12.83
N PHE A 77 -7.16 1.53 13.68
CA PHE A 77 -6.97 0.12 13.33
C PHE A 77 -8.30 -0.58 13.04
N SER A 78 -9.36 -0.24 13.79
CA SER A 78 -10.71 -0.74 13.51
C SER A 78 -11.25 -0.24 12.16
N SER A 79 -10.91 0.99 11.76
CA SER A 79 -11.25 1.52 10.43
C SER A 79 -10.52 0.77 9.32
N LEU A 80 -9.22 0.48 9.47
CA LEU A 80 -8.46 -0.31 8.50
C LEU A 80 -9.07 -1.71 8.29
N LEU A 81 -9.40 -2.39 9.38
CA LEU A 81 -9.96 -3.75 9.34
C LEU A 81 -11.42 -3.80 8.89
N GLY A 82 -12.15 -2.72 9.09
CA GLY A 82 -13.59 -2.64 8.88
C GLY A 82 -13.96 -1.72 7.72
N TRP A 83 -14.04 -0.42 8.01
CA TRP A 83 -14.58 0.57 7.08
C TRP A 83 -13.78 0.67 5.79
N GLU A 84 -12.45 0.66 5.83
CA GLU A 84 -11.62 0.76 4.62
C GLU A 84 -11.72 -0.50 3.77
N ARG A 85 -11.79 -1.67 4.41
CA ARG A 85 -12.07 -2.93 3.70
C ARG A 85 -13.42 -2.91 2.99
N PHE A 86 -14.45 -2.41 3.67
CA PHE A 86 -15.77 -2.19 3.06
C PHE A 86 -15.68 -1.18 1.93
N ARG A 87 -15.07 -0.01 2.15
CA ARG A 87 -15.00 1.08 1.17
C ARG A 87 -14.28 0.63 -0.10
N SER A 88 -13.17 -0.09 0.04
CA SER A 88 -12.40 -0.65 -1.08
C SER A 88 -13.20 -1.69 -1.87
N SER A 89 -13.97 -2.56 -1.20
CA SER A 89 -14.79 -3.58 -1.88
C SER A 89 -15.88 -2.98 -2.77
N GLN A 90 -16.35 -1.76 -2.49
CA GLN A 90 -17.34 -1.06 -3.32
C GLN A 90 -16.81 -0.66 -4.71
N PHE A 91 -15.51 -0.82 -4.94
CA PHE A 91 -14.83 -0.59 -6.22
C PHE A 91 -14.18 -1.87 -6.77
N GLY A 92 -14.39 -3.00 -6.10
CA GLY A 92 -13.81 -4.30 -6.47
C GLY A 92 -12.32 -4.44 -6.24
N ILE A 93 -11.78 -3.67 -5.29
CA ILE A 93 -10.40 -3.79 -4.83
C ILE A 93 -10.40 -4.55 -3.51
N LYS A 94 -9.52 -5.56 -3.39
CA LYS A 94 -9.31 -6.27 -2.13
C LYS A 94 -8.37 -5.46 -1.23
N HIS A 95 -8.83 -5.14 -0.03
CA HIS A 95 -8.02 -4.42 0.96
C HIS A 95 -7.43 -5.38 1.99
N TYR A 96 -6.14 -5.22 2.21
CA TYR A 96 -5.38 -5.78 3.32
C TYR A 96 -4.67 -4.66 4.06
N CYS A 97 -4.18 -4.93 5.27
CA CYS A 97 -3.38 -3.97 6.00
C CYS A 97 -2.20 -4.62 6.71
N THR A 98 -1.22 -3.78 7.05
CA THR A 98 -0.27 -4.13 8.11
C THR A 98 -0.57 -3.25 9.32
N ILE A 99 -0.38 -3.80 10.51
CA ILE A 99 -0.66 -3.09 11.76
C ILE A 99 0.64 -2.93 12.55
N GLY A 100 0.90 -1.72 13.03
CA GLY A 100 2.09 -1.39 13.80
C GLY A 100 2.04 0.01 14.39
N LEU A 101 3.00 0.28 15.27
CA LEU A 101 3.34 1.59 15.78
C LEU A 101 4.40 2.21 14.87
N ASN A 102 4.02 3.28 14.17
CA ASN A 102 4.90 4.05 13.31
C ASN A 102 6.06 4.68 14.11
N SER A 103 7.26 4.72 13.50
CA SER A 103 8.50 5.22 14.11
C SER A 103 8.38 6.63 14.67
N LYS A 104 7.70 7.53 13.97
CA LYS A 104 7.52 8.91 14.41
C LYS A 104 6.75 9.00 15.73
N GLU A 105 5.73 8.16 15.89
CA GLU A 105 4.88 8.13 17.08
C GLU A 105 5.52 7.35 18.25
N ALA A 106 6.50 6.49 17.95
CA ALA A 106 7.31 5.80 18.95
C ALA A 106 8.08 6.75 19.89
N ASN A 107 8.36 7.97 19.41
CA ASN A 107 9.02 9.02 20.19
C ASN A 107 8.14 9.63 21.31
N ASN A 108 6.84 9.32 21.34
CA ASN A 108 5.98 9.60 22.49
C ASN A 108 5.86 8.33 23.35
N GLU A 109 6.79 8.14 24.28
CA GLU A 109 6.93 6.88 25.01
C GLU A 109 5.65 6.43 25.72
N LYS A 110 4.92 7.34 26.37
CA LYS A 110 3.67 7.00 27.06
C LYS A 110 2.61 6.48 26.08
N LEU A 111 2.52 7.08 24.90
CA LEU A 111 1.60 6.64 23.85
C LEU A 111 2.07 5.31 23.26
N ALA A 112 3.36 5.18 22.99
CA ALA A 112 3.96 3.98 22.43
C ALA A 112 3.75 2.75 23.31
N GLU A 113 3.99 2.83 24.62
CA GLU A 113 3.69 1.73 25.57
C GLU A 113 2.21 1.30 25.48
N ALA A 114 1.29 2.27 25.52
CA ALA A 114 -0.15 1.98 25.43
C ALA A 114 -0.55 1.36 24.08
N VAL A 115 0.11 1.75 22.98
CA VAL A 115 -0.12 1.15 21.67
C VAL A 115 0.42 -0.28 21.62
N MET A 116 1.62 -0.52 22.13
CA MET A 116 2.22 -1.86 22.19
C MET A 116 1.32 -2.85 22.95
N GLU A 117 0.66 -2.42 24.02
CA GLU A 117 -0.31 -3.25 24.77
C GLU A 117 -1.51 -3.69 23.92
N ILE A 118 -1.97 -2.87 22.97
CA ILE A 118 -3.15 -3.19 22.15
C ILE A 118 -2.81 -3.89 20.83
N LEU A 119 -1.57 -3.80 20.32
CA LEU A 119 -1.18 -4.41 19.04
C LEU A 119 -1.55 -5.90 18.93
N PRO A 120 -1.32 -6.76 19.95
CA PRO A 120 -1.73 -8.17 19.89
C PRO A 120 -3.23 -8.38 19.65
N GLN A 121 -4.09 -7.42 19.99
CA GLN A 121 -5.53 -7.52 19.74
C GLN A 121 -5.89 -7.32 18.27
N PHE A 122 -5.00 -6.72 17.48
CA PHE A 122 -5.23 -6.34 16.09
C PHE A 122 -4.45 -7.20 15.09
N ILE A 123 -3.19 -7.54 15.35
CA ILE A 123 -2.34 -8.23 14.36
C ILE A 123 -2.86 -9.62 13.95
N TYR A 124 -3.64 -10.28 14.81
CA TYR A 124 -4.23 -11.60 14.54
C TYR A 124 -5.59 -11.53 13.82
N LYS A 125 -6.04 -10.33 13.44
CA LYS A 125 -7.34 -10.15 12.77
C LYS A 125 -7.22 -10.52 11.29
N GLU A 126 -8.34 -10.98 10.73
CA GLU A 126 -8.46 -11.27 9.31
C GLU A 126 -8.13 -10.03 8.47
N GLY A 127 -7.36 -10.23 7.40
CA GLY A 127 -6.93 -9.14 6.51
C GLY A 127 -5.65 -8.42 6.96
N VAL A 128 -5.12 -8.72 8.15
CA VAL A 128 -3.76 -8.29 8.54
C VAL A 128 -2.73 -9.22 7.92
N VAL A 129 -1.92 -8.69 7.02
CA VAL A 129 -0.91 -9.49 6.27
C VAL A 129 0.51 -9.29 6.78
N GLY A 130 0.70 -8.45 7.81
CA GLY A 130 2.01 -8.18 8.37
C GLY A 130 2.00 -7.19 9.52
N VAL A 131 3.16 -7.04 10.16
CA VAL A 131 3.43 -5.98 11.13
C VAL A 131 4.16 -4.85 10.41
N GLY A 132 3.59 -3.65 10.42
CA GLY A 132 4.08 -2.53 9.62
C GLY A 132 3.12 -1.34 9.58
N GLU A 133 3.56 -0.15 9.20
CA GLU A 133 4.95 0.17 8.84
C GLU A 133 5.77 0.52 10.11
N ILE A 134 6.89 -0.16 10.33
CA ILE A 134 7.71 -0.03 11.56
C ILE A 134 9.18 0.18 11.22
N GLY A 135 9.99 0.77 12.11
CA GLY A 135 11.43 0.93 11.86
C GLY A 135 11.95 2.27 12.36
N PHE A 136 12.57 3.05 11.46
CA PHE A 136 13.24 4.30 11.81
C PHE A 136 12.78 5.47 10.96
N ASP A 137 12.51 6.61 11.60
CA ASP A 137 12.34 7.91 10.94
C ASP A 137 13.58 8.78 11.20
N ASP A 138 13.85 9.07 12.49
CA ASP A 138 15.00 9.87 12.95
C ASP A 138 16.10 9.04 13.67
N GLN A 139 15.94 7.72 13.76
CA GLN A 139 16.89 6.78 14.37
C GLN A 139 17.12 7.01 15.87
N THR A 140 16.05 7.31 16.61
CA THR A 140 16.13 7.53 18.07
C THR A 140 16.22 6.21 18.85
N ALA A 141 16.63 6.28 20.11
CA ALA A 141 16.65 5.11 21.00
C ALA A 141 15.24 4.54 21.25
N LEU A 142 14.20 5.39 21.23
CA LEU A 142 12.81 4.95 21.37
C LEU A 142 12.34 4.24 20.11
N GLU A 143 12.67 4.76 18.92
CA GLU A 143 12.39 4.06 17.65
C GLU A 143 13.04 2.67 17.64
N GLU A 144 14.31 2.54 18.06
CA GLU A 144 14.96 1.23 18.13
C GLU A 144 14.27 0.29 19.13
N LYS A 145 13.96 0.78 20.35
CA LYS A 145 13.26 -0.01 21.39
C LYS A 145 11.96 -0.60 20.85
N TYR A 146 11.11 0.23 20.23
CA TYR A 146 9.80 -0.20 19.76
C TYR A 146 9.86 -0.95 18.43
N TYR A 147 10.84 -0.70 17.57
CA TYR A 147 11.08 -1.53 16.40
C TYR A 147 11.39 -2.97 16.81
N ARG A 148 12.34 -3.16 17.73
CA ARG A 148 12.70 -4.47 18.28
C ARG A 148 11.52 -5.20 18.91
N ALA A 149 10.72 -4.50 19.72
CA ALA A 149 9.55 -5.10 20.36
C ALA A 149 8.50 -5.58 19.33
N GLN A 150 8.31 -4.83 18.24
CA GLN A 150 7.39 -5.21 17.18
C GLN A 150 7.91 -6.34 16.30
N LEU A 151 9.23 -6.49 16.14
CA LEU A 151 9.83 -7.64 15.47
C LEU A 151 9.59 -8.95 16.23
N GLU A 152 9.72 -8.94 17.57
CA GLU A 152 9.36 -10.11 18.38
C GLU A 152 7.88 -10.46 18.24
N LEU A 153 7.01 -9.44 18.27
CA LEU A 153 5.58 -9.64 18.08
C LEU A 153 5.25 -10.26 16.71
N ALA A 154 5.91 -9.79 15.63
CA ALA A 154 5.74 -10.34 14.29
C ALA A 154 6.21 -11.80 14.20
N LYS A 155 7.36 -12.10 14.82
CA LYS A 155 7.93 -13.44 14.89
C LYS A 155 7.03 -14.41 15.65
N GLU A 156 6.50 -14.01 16.81
CA GLU A 156 5.54 -14.79 17.58
C GLU A 156 4.26 -15.06 16.79
N ALA A 157 3.77 -14.06 16.04
CA ALA A 157 2.58 -14.19 15.21
C ALA A 157 2.81 -14.94 13.88
N GLY A 158 4.06 -15.19 13.49
CA GLY A 158 4.41 -15.78 12.20
C GLY A 158 4.10 -14.85 11.01
N LEU A 159 4.11 -13.53 11.23
CA LEU A 159 3.72 -12.54 10.24
C LEU A 159 4.93 -11.91 9.52
N PRO A 160 4.81 -11.58 8.22
CA PRO A 160 5.76 -10.71 7.54
C PRO A 160 5.90 -9.35 8.21
N VAL A 161 7.04 -8.69 8.01
CA VAL A 161 7.31 -7.34 8.52
C VAL A 161 7.55 -6.39 7.36
N GLN A 162 6.85 -5.26 7.36
CA GLN A 162 7.12 -4.15 6.44
C GLN A 162 7.83 -3.04 7.19
N ILE A 163 9.05 -2.73 6.76
CA ILE A 163 9.92 -1.76 7.43
C ILE A 163 9.96 -0.41 6.72
N HIS A 164 9.83 0.65 7.52
CA HIS A 164 10.12 2.02 7.12
C HIS A 164 11.63 2.27 7.18
N THR A 165 12.21 2.75 6.07
CA THR A 165 13.61 3.19 6.05
C THR A 165 13.70 4.72 6.15
N PRO A 166 14.64 5.25 6.96
CA PRO A 166 14.61 6.65 7.37
C PRO A 166 14.88 7.61 6.21
N HIS A 167 14.48 8.86 6.41
CA HIS A 167 14.68 9.94 5.44
C HIS A 167 16.12 10.48 5.44
N ARG A 168 16.84 10.39 6.57
CA ARG A 168 18.23 10.84 6.75
C ARG A 168 19.14 9.64 6.99
N ASP A 169 20.39 9.73 6.51
CA ASP A 169 21.37 8.64 6.58
C ASP A 169 20.81 7.27 6.13
N LYS A 170 19.94 7.31 5.09
CA LYS A 170 19.11 6.18 4.64
C LYS A 170 19.89 4.87 4.53
N LYS A 171 21.06 4.89 3.90
CA LYS A 171 21.90 3.68 3.78
C LYS A 171 22.22 3.04 5.13
N LYS A 172 22.72 3.81 6.10
CA LYS A 172 23.05 3.28 7.43
C LYS A 172 21.80 2.85 8.19
N GLY A 173 20.72 3.64 8.10
CA GLY A 173 19.44 3.29 8.71
C GLY A 173 18.87 1.98 8.16
N THR A 174 18.88 1.79 6.85
CA THR A 174 18.45 0.55 6.19
C THR A 174 19.31 -0.64 6.60
N GLN A 175 20.64 -0.48 6.63
CA GLN A 175 21.56 -1.49 7.13
C GLN A 175 21.21 -1.89 8.57
N ARG A 176 21.02 -0.89 9.44
CA ARG A 176 20.68 -1.11 10.84
C ARG A 176 19.35 -1.84 11.01
N SER A 177 18.32 -1.47 10.24
CA SER A 177 17.04 -2.18 10.29
C SER A 177 17.18 -3.66 9.92
N MET A 178 17.91 -3.97 8.84
CA MET A 178 18.17 -5.36 8.43
C MET A 178 18.99 -6.11 9.47
N ASP A 179 20.00 -5.48 10.08
CA ASP A 179 20.82 -6.10 11.13
C ASP A 179 19.97 -6.46 12.35
N ILE A 180 19.11 -5.56 12.80
CA ILE A 180 18.20 -5.80 13.93
C ILE A 180 17.23 -6.94 13.60
N ALA A 181 16.63 -6.96 12.40
CA ALA A 181 15.75 -8.07 12.01
C ALA A 181 16.45 -9.44 12.11
N LEU A 182 17.72 -9.52 11.68
CA LEU A 182 18.53 -10.73 11.81
C LEU A 182 18.94 -11.03 13.25
N GLU A 183 19.27 -10.03 14.07
CA GLU A 183 19.56 -10.18 15.50
C GLU A 183 18.38 -10.83 16.24
N HIS A 184 17.16 -10.48 15.85
CA HIS A 184 15.91 -11.05 16.37
C HIS A 184 15.54 -12.41 15.74
N GLY A 185 16.35 -12.90 14.80
CA GLY A 185 16.19 -14.22 14.17
C GLY A 185 15.03 -14.30 13.18
N LEU A 186 14.63 -13.18 12.56
CA LEU A 186 13.71 -13.22 11.42
C LEU A 186 14.48 -13.56 10.14
N GLU A 187 13.88 -14.42 9.32
CA GLU A 187 14.43 -14.76 8.02
C GLU A 187 14.31 -13.58 7.05
N PRO A 188 15.33 -13.26 6.23
CA PRO A 188 15.31 -12.14 5.28
C PRO A 188 14.06 -12.11 4.38
N HIS A 189 13.58 -13.27 3.95
CA HIS A 189 12.42 -13.36 3.06
C HIS A 189 11.08 -13.04 3.76
N MET A 190 11.05 -12.89 5.09
CA MET A 190 9.88 -12.41 5.84
C MET A 190 9.86 -10.88 5.98
N ILE A 191 10.91 -10.19 5.51
CA ILE A 191 11.10 -8.76 5.73
C ILE A 191 11.02 -8.01 4.40
N ILE A 192 10.10 -7.06 4.34
CA ILE A 192 9.92 -6.12 3.23
C ILE A 192 10.57 -4.81 3.62
N VAL A 193 11.72 -4.52 3.00
CA VAL A 193 12.41 -3.24 3.14
C VAL A 193 11.77 -2.24 2.21
N ASP A 194 11.07 -1.25 2.75
CA ASP A 194 10.39 -0.25 1.95
C ASP A 194 11.20 1.04 1.77
N HIS A 195 10.79 1.84 0.79
CA HIS A 195 11.38 3.12 0.42
C HIS A 195 12.85 3.03 0.03
N ASN A 196 13.22 1.96 -0.67
CA ASN A 196 14.57 1.81 -1.22
C ASN A 196 14.87 2.86 -2.29
N ASN A 197 16.17 3.06 -2.51
CA ASN A 197 16.72 3.80 -3.63
C ASN A 197 17.93 3.05 -4.21
N GLU A 198 18.64 3.68 -5.15
CA GLU A 198 19.81 3.11 -5.82
C GLU A 198 20.98 2.83 -4.86
N GLU A 199 21.04 3.51 -3.72
CA GLU A 199 22.10 3.32 -2.72
C GLU A 199 21.86 2.12 -1.80
N THR A 200 20.60 1.68 -1.64
CA THR A 200 20.21 0.60 -0.72
C THR A 200 19.87 -0.71 -1.42
N VAL A 201 19.31 -0.65 -2.64
CA VAL A 201 18.77 -1.81 -3.35
C VAL A 201 19.72 -3.00 -3.40
N LYS A 202 20.98 -2.77 -3.77
CA LYS A 202 21.94 -3.86 -3.97
C LYS A 202 22.13 -4.66 -2.68
N GLU A 203 22.31 -3.97 -1.56
CA GLU A 203 22.56 -4.65 -0.29
C GLU A 203 21.31 -5.39 0.22
N VAL A 204 20.13 -4.80 0.06
CA VAL A 204 18.86 -5.46 0.42
C VAL A 204 18.71 -6.78 -0.33
N LEU A 205 18.96 -6.76 -1.65
CA LEU A 205 18.88 -7.96 -2.49
C LEU A 205 19.98 -8.98 -2.17
N ASP A 206 21.24 -8.54 -2.04
CA ASP A 206 22.38 -9.40 -1.72
C ASP A 206 22.15 -10.17 -0.39
N ARG A 207 21.42 -9.56 0.55
CA ARG A 207 21.10 -10.13 1.86
C ARG A 207 19.79 -10.94 1.88
N GLY A 208 19.10 -11.07 0.74
CA GLY A 208 17.91 -11.93 0.59
C GLY A 208 16.59 -11.32 1.05
N PHE A 209 16.56 -10.01 1.33
CA PHE A 209 15.35 -9.27 1.72
C PHE A 209 14.48 -8.94 0.50
N TRP A 210 13.23 -8.53 0.71
CA TRP A 210 12.43 -7.91 -0.34
C TRP A 210 12.74 -6.42 -0.44
N ALA A 211 12.98 -5.92 -1.65
CA ALA A 211 13.23 -4.51 -1.93
C ALA A 211 11.96 -3.85 -2.49
N ALA A 212 11.23 -3.12 -1.65
CA ALA A 212 10.10 -2.31 -2.06
C ALA A 212 10.52 -0.86 -2.34
N PHE A 213 9.93 -0.29 -3.39
CA PHE A 213 10.22 1.05 -3.89
C PHE A 213 8.97 1.88 -3.96
N THR A 214 9.04 3.06 -3.35
CA THR A 214 7.95 4.02 -3.36
C THR A 214 8.17 5.07 -4.42
N ILE A 215 7.19 5.21 -5.30
CA ILE A 215 7.15 6.26 -6.31
C ILE A 215 6.37 7.45 -5.74
N TYR A 216 7.11 8.38 -5.15
CA TYR A 216 6.53 9.56 -4.53
C TYR A 216 7.13 10.82 -5.17
N PRO A 217 6.31 11.68 -5.80
CA PRO A 217 6.78 12.90 -6.44
C PRO A 217 7.68 13.75 -5.51
N PHE A 218 8.78 14.27 -6.05
CA PHE A 218 9.69 15.24 -5.40
C PHE A 218 10.50 14.76 -4.19
N THR A 219 10.15 13.66 -3.52
CA THR A 219 10.78 13.26 -2.25
C THR A 219 11.42 11.88 -2.23
N LYS A 220 10.97 10.94 -3.08
CA LYS A 220 11.45 9.54 -3.10
C LYS A 220 11.97 9.14 -4.49
N MET A 221 11.59 7.97 -4.98
CA MET A 221 11.89 7.51 -6.34
C MET A 221 10.90 8.10 -7.34
N GLY A 222 11.28 8.09 -8.61
CA GLY A 222 10.40 8.40 -9.75
C GLY A 222 10.28 7.19 -10.68
N ASN A 223 9.30 7.21 -11.58
CA ASN A 223 9.01 6.09 -12.49
C ASN A 223 10.25 5.72 -13.33
N GLU A 224 10.94 6.69 -13.93
CA GLU A 224 12.12 6.48 -14.78
C GLU A 224 13.26 5.84 -14.01
N ARG A 225 13.49 6.29 -12.77
CA ARG A 225 14.52 5.71 -11.88
C ARG A 225 14.19 4.27 -11.54
N MET A 226 12.91 3.96 -11.33
CA MET A 226 12.46 2.59 -11.09
C MET A 226 12.69 1.68 -12.30
N VAL A 227 12.45 2.17 -13.52
CA VAL A 227 12.78 1.43 -14.76
C VAL A 227 14.27 1.08 -14.81
N GLU A 228 15.15 2.04 -14.49
CA GLU A 228 16.60 1.78 -14.50
C GLU A 228 17.03 0.79 -13.41
N VAL A 229 16.39 0.82 -12.23
CA VAL A 229 16.60 -0.20 -11.19
C VAL A 229 16.26 -1.60 -11.72
N VAL A 230 15.11 -1.78 -12.37
CA VAL A 230 14.73 -3.10 -12.92
C VAL A 230 15.68 -3.54 -14.03
N LYS A 231 16.11 -2.64 -14.92
CA LYS A 231 17.12 -2.96 -15.95
C LYS A 231 18.44 -3.42 -15.36
N GLN A 232 18.86 -2.82 -14.24
CA GLN A 232 20.15 -3.08 -13.62
C GLN A 232 20.13 -4.33 -12.73
N TYR A 233 19.07 -4.53 -11.95
CA TYR A 233 19.00 -5.55 -10.90
C TYR A 233 18.04 -6.71 -11.20
N GLY A 234 17.25 -6.61 -12.27
CA GLY A 234 16.20 -7.57 -12.61
C GLY A 234 14.90 -7.31 -11.84
N SER A 235 14.01 -8.30 -11.85
CA SER A 235 12.68 -8.23 -11.24
C SER A 235 12.57 -9.06 -9.95
N GLU A 236 13.50 -9.97 -9.67
CA GLU A 236 13.42 -10.86 -8.52
C GLU A 236 13.51 -10.07 -7.20
N ARG A 237 12.53 -10.29 -6.31
CA ARG A 237 12.42 -9.63 -5.00
C ARG A 237 12.29 -8.11 -5.01
N ILE A 238 12.05 -7.51 -6.17
CA ILE A 238 11.78 -6.09 -6.33
C ILE A 238 10.28 -5.87 -6.45
N MET A 239 9.73 -4.89 -5.72
CA MET A 239 8.33 -4.48 -5.90
C MET A 239 8.19 -2.96 -5.88
N VAL A 240 7.15 -2.45 -6.50
CA VAL A 240 6.84 -1.01 -6.54
C VAL A 240 5.51 -0.72 -5.85
N ASN A 241 5.42 0.42 -5.18
CA ASN A 241 4.22 0.93 -4.52
C ASN A 241 4.06 2.44 -4.70
N SER A 242 2.84 2.93 -4.46
CA SER A 242 2.57 4.37 -4.53
C SER A 242 2.91 5.12 -3.24
N ALA A 243 2.70 4.48 -2.08
CA ALA A 243 2.57 5.10 -0.76
C ALA A 243 1.75 6.40 -0.83
N ALA A 244 0.70 6.43 -1.66
CA ALA A 244 -0.12 7.62 -1.82
C ALA A 244 -0.86 7.93 -0.51
N ASP A 245 -0.80 9.18 -0.09
CA ASP A 245 -1.17 9.63 1.25
C ASP A 245 -1.71 11.06 1.24
N TRP A 246 -1.62 11.75 2.38
CA TRP A 246 -2.06 13.15 2.57
C TRP A 246 -1.33 14.16 1.68
N GLY A 247 -0.12 13.86 1.21
CA GLY A 247 0.66 14.78 0.38
C GLY A 247 0.33 14.68 -1.10
N ILE A 248 1.04 15.47 -1.92
CA ILE A 248 0.87 15.51 -3.38
C ILE A 248 1.45 14.22 -3.97
N SER A 249 0.63 13.18 -3.97
CA SER A 249 0.98 11.80 -4.29
C SER A 249 -0.02 11.18 -5.27
N ASP A 250 0.40 10.11 -5.95
CA ASP A 250 -0.29 9.53 -7.09
C ASP A 250 -0.68 8.06 -6.82
N PRO A 251 -1.98 7.74 -6.60
CA PRO A 251 -2.42 6.36 -6.36
C PRO A 251 -2.29 5.48 -7.60
N LEU A 252 -1.99 6.05 -8.76
CA LEU A 252 -1.75 5.33 -10.02
C LEU A 252 -0.25 5.14 -10.31
N ALA A 253 0.63 5.36 -9.33
CA ALA A 253 2.07 5.28 -9.57
C ALA A 253 2.52 3.87 -10.00
N VAL A 254 1.94 2.81 -9.43
CA VAL A 254 2.21 1.41 -9.84
C VAL A 254 1.85 1.17 -11.32
N PRO A 255 0.59 1.38 -11.78
CA PRO A 255 0.24 1.18 -13.19
C PRO A 255 0.98 2.13 -14.15
N LYS A 256 1.28 3.37 -13.74
CA LYS A 256 2.09 4.28 -14.56
C LYS A 256 3.54 3.82 -14.70
N THR A 257 4.13 3.27 -13.63
CA THR A 257 5.46 2.64 -13.69
C THR A 257 5.43 1.44 -14.64
N ALA A 258 4.41 0.59 -14.57
CA ALA A 258 4.24 -0.54 -15.50
C ALA A 258 4.18 -0.09 -16.96
N ALA A 259 3.40 0.95 -17.26
CA ALA A 259 3.30 1.52 -18.60
C ALA A 259 4.67 1.97 -19.12
N LEU A 260 5.44 2.68 -18.28
CA LEU A 260 6.77 3.16 -18.64
C LEU A 260 7.79 2.02 -18.80
N MET A 261 7.72 0.98 -17.95
CA MET A 261 8.55 -0.22 -18.09
C MET A 261 8.27 -0.91 -19.43
N HIS A 262 6.99 -1.04 -19.80
CA HIS A 262 6.58 -1.63 -21.07
C HIS A 262 7.08 -0.80 -22.27
N GLU A 263 6.96 0.53 -22.21
CA GLU A 263 7.50 1.43 -23.24
C GLU A 263 9.03 1.38 -23.35
N SER A 264 9.69 1.09 -22.24
CA SER A 264 11.14 0.96 -22.16
C SER A 264 11.66 -0.43 -22.57
N GLY A 265 10.77 -1.33 -23.00
CA GLY A 265 11.13 -2.67 -23.48
C GLY A 265 11.44 -3.70 -22.39
N ILE A 266 11.00 -3.49 -21.15
CA ILE A 266 11.06 -4.51 -20.10
C ILE A 266 10.05 -5.61 -20.41
N ASP A 267 10.43 -6.86 -20.19
CA ASP A 267 9.57 -8.02 -20.45
C ASP A 267 8.29 -7.98 -19.59
N LEU A 268 7.17 -8.42 -20.17
CA LEU A 268 5.87 -8.41 -19.49
C LEU A 268 5.87 -9.26 -18.21
N ASN A 269 6.65 -10.33 -18.16
CA ASN A 269 6.79 -11.15 -16.96
C ASN A 269 7.55 -10.41 -15.85
N ASP A 270 8.59 -9.64 -16.20
CA ASP A 270 9.31 -8.81 -15.22
C ASP A 270 8.44 -7.69 -14.68
N ILE A 271 7.64 -7.05 -15.53
CA ILE A 271 6.64 -6.06 -15.12
C ILE A 271 5.66 -6.70 -14.14
N HIS A 272 5.10 -7.86 -14.49
CA HIS A 272 4.18 -8.60 -13.63
C HIS A 272 4.79 -8.97 -12.27
N LEU A 273 6.06 -9.38 -12.23
CA LEU A 273 6.75 -9.66 -10.97
C LEU A 273 6.85 -8.41 -10.11
N VAL A 274 7.31 -7.29 -10.67
CA VAL A 274 7.55 -6.04 -9.94
C VAL A 274 6.25 -5.38 -9.46
N THR A 275 5.16 -5.47 -10.23
CA THR A 275 3.92 -4.74 -9.94
C THR A 275 2.80 -5.62 -9.37
N TYR A 276 3.07 -6.92 -9.16
CA TYR A 276 2.06 -7.86 -8.68
C TYR A 276 2.65 -9.06 -7.93
N ALA A 277 3.33 -9.97 -8.62
CA ALA A 277 3.56 -11.31 -8.08
C ALA A 277 4.56 -11.33 -6.91
N ASN A 278 5.54 -10.41 -6.88
CA ASN A 278 6.46 -10.31 -5.75
C ASN A 278 5.75 -9.82 -4.48
N ALA A 279 4.84 -8.85 -4.59
CA ALA A 279 4.05 -8.38 -3.45
C ALA A 279 3.18 -9.51 -2.90
N VAL A 280 2.46 -10.22 -3.77
CA VAL A 280 1.66 -11.40 -3.38
C VAL A 280 2.55 -12.42 -2.67
N LYS A 281 3.67 -12.82 -3.28
CA LYS A 281 4.59 -13.82 -2.70
C LYS A 281 5.16 -13.39 -1.35
N ALA A 282 5.49 -12.12 -1.16
CA ALA A 282 6.04 -11.61 0.08
C ALA A 282 4.99 -11.62 1.21
N PHE A 283 3.80 -11.12 0.96
CA PHE A 283 2.77 -10.95 2.00
C PHE A 283 1.85 -12.17 2.18
N ALA A 284 1.74 -13.07 1.19
CA ALA A 284 0.99 -14.32 1.31
C ALA A 284 1.60 -15.30 2.33
N GLN A 285 2.84 -15.07 2.77
CA GLN A 285 3.46 -15.78 3.89
C GLN A 285 2.67 -15.63 5.20
N SER A 286 1.82 -14.60 5.33
CA SER A 286 0.85 -14.46 6.43
C SER A 286 -0.28 -15.51 6.42
N GLY A 287 -0.50 -16.18 5.29
CA GLY A 287 -1.63 -17.10 5.07
C GLY A 287 -2.97 -16.42 4.80
N GLN A 288 -3.02 -15.10 4.68
CA GLN A 288 -4.26 -14.32 4.54
C GLN A 288 -4.58 -13.89 3.09
N ILE A 289 -3.60 -13.99 2.18
CA ILE A 289 -3.78 -13.59 0.77
C ILE A 289 -4.13 -14.82 -0.07
N ASP A 290 -5.29 -14.77 -0.73
CA ASP A 290 -5.71 -15.71 -1.75
C ASP A 290 -6.03 -14.92 -3.03
N GLU A 291 -5.32 -15.21 -4.12
CA GLU A 291 -5.50 -14.52 -5.40
C GLU A 291 -6.89 -14.75 -6.01
N ALA A 292 -7.58 -15.85 -5.64
CA ALA A 292 -8.94 -16.12 -6.07
C ALA A 292 -9.94 -15.07 -5.55
N ASP A 293 -9.66 -14.46 -4.39
CA ASP A 293 -10.50 -13.40 -3.82
C ASP A 293 -10.55 -12.14 -4.70
N PHE A 294 -9.51 -11.91 -5.49
CA PHE A 294 -9.41 -10.72 -6.32
C PHE A 294 -10.37 -10.76 -7.52
N ASP A 295 -10.73 -11.97 -7.98
CA ASP A 295 -11.77 -12.14 -9.00
C ASP A 295 -13.18 -12.05 -8.39
N LEU A 296 -13.36 -12.53 -7.15
CA LEU A 296 -14.61 -12.36 -6.42
C LEU A 296 -14.92 -10.89 -6.11
N ALA A 297 -13.88 -10.08 -5.85
CA ALA A 297 -14.02 -8.66 -5.62
C ALA A 297 -14.71 -7.92 -6.79
N LYS A 298 -14.71 -8.48 -8.01
CA LYS A 298 -15.43 -7.90 -9.16
C LYS A 298 -16.96 -7.93 -9.02
N ASN A 299 -17.52 -8.73 -8.11
CA ASN A 299 -18.95 -8.73 -7.81
C ASN A 299 -19.29 -7.55 -6.89
N ILE A 300 -19.28 -6.35 -7.46
CA ILE A 300 -19.55 -5.11 -6.72
C ILE A 300 -21.03 -5.03 -6.40
N ASP A 301 -21.39 -4.76 -5.13
CA ASP A 301 -22.74 -4.37 -4.73
C ASP A 301 -22.69 -3.12 -3.84
N GLN A 302 -22.87 -1.94 -4.45
CA GLN A 302 -22.85 -0.66 -3.73
C GLN A 302 -24.10 -0.41 -2.87
N SER A 303 -25.07 -1.34 -2.85
CA SER A 303 -26.21 -1.26 -1.94
C SER A 303 -25.90 -1.78 -0.53
N GLU A 304 -24.78 -2.49 -0.37
CA GLU A 304 -24.30 -2.97 0.92
C GLU A 304 -24.02 -1.82 1.89
N LYS A 305 -24.08 -2.16 3.19
CA LYS A 305 -23.87 -1.20 4.28
C LYS A 305 -22.91 -1.77 5.31
N PHE A 306 -22.05 -0.91 5.84
CA PHE A 306 -21.20 -1.20 6.98
C PHE A 306 -21.73 -0.48 8.21
N ASN A 307 -22.21 -1.23 9.20
CA ASN A 307 -22.83 -0.68 10.42
C ASN A 307 -23.91 0.39 10.12
N GLY A 308 -24.72 0.16 9.09
CA GLY A 308 -25.78 1.06 8.64
C GLY A 308 -25.31 2.25 7.78
N SER A 309 -24.00 2.43 7.60
CA SER A 309 -23.39 3.43 6.73
C SER A 309 -23.15 2.90 5.32
N SER A 310 -23.26 3.79 4.32
CA SER A 310 -22.99 3.49 2.90
C SER A 310 -21.96 4.48 2.38
N ILE A 311 -21.31 4.18 1.24
CA ILE A 311 -20.52 5.17 0.50
C ILE A 311 -21.40 6.14 -0.31
N LEU A 312 -22.65 5.75 -0.59
CA LEU A 312 -23.58 6.53 -1.42
C LEU A 312 -24.22 7.67 -0.61
N ARG A 313 -24.46 8.81 -1.27
CA ARG A 313 -25.09 10.01 -0.69
C ARG A 313 -26.22 10.51 -1.60
N GLY A 314 -27.21 11.19 -1.01
CA GLY A 314 -28.20 11.95 -1.78
C GLY A 314 -29.06 11.17 -2.79
N GLY A 315 -29.24 9.85 -2.60
CA GLY A 315 -30.06 9.03 -3.51
C GLY A 315 -29.36 8.53 -4.77
N GLN A 316 -28.02 8.57 -4.81
CA GLN A 316 -27.22 7.91 -5.85
C GLN A 316 -27.67 6.47 -6.06
N GLN A 317 -27.76 6.05 -7.33
CA GLN A 317 -28.10 4.68 -7.69
C GLN A 317 -26.89 3.77 -7.48
N PRO A 318 -27.01 2.64 -6.76
CA PRO A 318 -25.90 1.73 -6.54
C PRO A 318 -25.48 1.06 -7.86
N ARG A 319 -24.17 0.94 -8.09
CA ARG A 319 -23.63 -0.02 -9.05
C ARG A 319 -23.72 -1.41 -8.45
N ILE A 320 -24.37 -2.33 -9.17
CA ILE A 320 -24.46 -3.75 -8.78
C ILE A 320 -24.01 -4.59 -9.97
N ASP A 321 -22.78 -5.07 -9.92
CA ASP A 321 -22.19 -5.94 -10.91
C ASP A 321 -22.51 -7.39 -10.53
N LYS A 322 -23.74 -7.83 -10.84
CA LYS A 322 -24.05 -9.26 -10.80
C LYS A 322 -23.38 -9.89 -12.00
N ASN A 323 -22.30 -10.65 -11.79
CA ASN A 323 -21.87 -11.56 -12.84
C ASN A 323 -23.04 -12.48 -13.18
N THR A 324 -23.59 -12.22 -14.36
CA THR A 324 -24.61 -13.05 -14.97
C THR A 324 -23.91 -14.34 -15.32
N THR A 325 -24.38 -15.46 -14.77
CA THR A 325 -23.99 -16.80 -15.19
C THR A 325 -24.45 -17.02 -16.64
N ILE A 326 -23.85 -16.33 -17.61
CA ILE A 326 -23.97 -16.67 -19.03
C ILE A 326 -22.69 -17.39 -19.40
N ILE A 327 -22.76 -18.72 -19.30
CA ILE A 327 -21.91 -19.61 -20.08
C ILE A 327 -22.16 -19.25 -21.55
N ARG A 328 -21.14 -18.76 -22.26
CA ARG A 328 -21.12 -18.74 -23.73
C ARG A 328 -20.11 -19.75 -24.23
#